data_AF-A0A956U6Q3-F1
#
_entry.id   AF-A0A956U6Q3-F1
#
_cell.length_a   1.000
_cell.length_b   1.000
_cell.length_c   1.000
_cell.angle_alpha   90.00
_cell.angle_beta   90.00
_cell.angle_gamma   90.00
#
_symmetry.space_group_name_H-M   'P 1'
#
loop_
_entity.id
_entity.type
_entity.pdbx_description
1 polymer ?
#
loop_
_entity_poly.entity_id
_entity_poly.type
_entity_poly.pdbx_seq_one_letter_code
_entity_poly.pdbx_strand_id
1 'polypeptide(L)'
;LTLASLGVAPAANADQKAVQQAEEQLKAFEKRSGPNHAHYGAELYSMATVYQRNGERKKADAMFRRVMELERKRGYNYLVGTMNSWATDFLIPQFNDSLPRGSSREETERFMLREKEAHKQDLKRAIEVLKEAKGYASHVSINDRNRYAPSLSLITYLDKAGGEAEEKALLNQIHKDSAAAGTAEARRNLAMTLDTLADRHRVKPGELQTAIRLKEEALVQWNKLPKKDAFRLRALRQSVSWFQLVKREDLAEKQTRVLSALLGTTDRDKLFPPIRECLACGRG
;
A
#
# COMPACT_ATOMS: atom_id res chain seq x y z
N LEU A 1 24.01 14.78 -16.77
CA LEU A 1 23.43 14.01 -15.64
C LEU A 1 22.66 12.84 -16.24
N THR A 2 23.26 11.65 -16.23
CA THR A 2 22.65 10.44 -16.80
C THR A 2 21.50 9.97 -15.92
N LEU A 3 20.49 9.31 -16.51
CA LEU A 3 19.29 8.79 -15.85
C LEU A 3 19.55 8.00 -14.53
N ALA A 4 20.78 7.51 -14.34
CA ALA A 4 21.25 6.91 -13.08
C ALA A 4 21.30 7.88 -11.88
N SER A 5 21.52 9.18 -12.08
CA SER A 5 21.66 10.17 -11.00
C SER A 5 20.34 10.58 -10.33
N LEU A 6 19.20 10.09 -10.83
CA LEU A 6 17.88 10.27 -10.21
C LEU A 6 17.39 9.05 -9.42
N GLY A 7 18.22 8.00 -9.28
CA GLY A 7 17.86 6.82 -8.47
C GLY A 7 16.70 5.98 -9.01
N VAL A 8 16.29 6.21 -10.26
CA VAL A 8 15.24 5.42 -10.92
C VAL A 8 15.92 4.37 -11.80
N ALA A 9 16.06 3.15 -11.30
CA ALA A 9 16.24 2.00 -12.17
C ALA A 9 14.98 1.87 -13.04
N PRO A 10 15.09 1.65 -14.36
CA PRO A 10 13.93 1.29 -15.18
C PRO A 10 13.50 -0.13 -14.81
N ALA A 11 12.75 -0.28 -13.72
CA ALA A 11 12.05 -1.53 -13.39
C ALA A 11 10.70 -1.57 -14.11
N ALA A 12 10.72 -1.33 -15.42
CA ALA A 12 9.61 -1.60 -16.35
C ALA A 12 10.17 -2.55 -17.41
N ASN A 13 10.56 -3.75 -16.98
CA ASN A 13 11.00 -4.78 -17.92
C ASN A 13 9.76 -5.33 -18.61
N ALA A 14 9.65 -5.03 -19.91
CA ALA A 14 8.61 -5.46 -20.83
C ALA A 14 8.55 -6.98 -20.94
N ASP A 15 7.84 -7.64 -20.03
CA ASP A 15 7.47 -9.04 -20.17
C ASP A 15 6.27 -9.12 -21.13
N GLN A 16 6.55 -8.88 -22.42
CA GLN A 16 5.54 -8.97 -23.48
C GLN A 16 4.94 -10.37 -23.58
N LYS A 17 5.67 -11.40 -23.12
CA LYS A 17 5.16 -12.76 -23.01
C LYS A 17 4.07 -12.84 -21.93
N ALA A 18 4.25 -12.21 -20.77
CA ALA A 18 3.21 -12.12 -19.75
C ALA A 18 1.97 -11.36 -20.25
N VAL A 19 2.15 -10.27 -21.01
CA VAL A 19 1.04 -9.55 -21.65
C VAL A 19 0.28 -10.46 -22.60
N GLN A 20 0.97 -11.11 -23.53
CA GLN A 20 0.35 -12.01 -24.50
C GLN A 20 -0.40 -13.15 -23.81
N GLN A 21 0.21 -13.79 -22.81
CA GLN A 21 -0.43 -14.87 -22.06
C GLN A 21 -1.71 -14.39 -21.35
N ALA A 22 -1.68 -13.21 -20.75
CA ALA A 22 -2.85 -12.64 -20.09
C ALA A 22 -3.96 -12.27 -21.10
N GLU A 23 -3.62 -11.76 -22.28
CA GLU A 23 -4.60 -11.51 -23.36
C GLU A 23 -5.25 -12.81 -23.87
N GLU A 24 -4.45 -13.87 -24.07
CA GLU A 24 -4.93 -15.19 -24.49
C GLU A 24 -5.83 -15.83 -23.44
N GLN A 25 -5.47 -15.73 -22.15
CA GLN A 25 -6.27 -16.21 -21.03
C GLN A 25 -7.63 -15.50 -20.96
N LEU A 26 -7.65 -14.18 -21.08
CA LEU A 26 -8.89 -13.39 -21.07
C LEU A 26 -9.81 -13.81 -22.24
N LYS A 27 -9.27 -13.90 -23.46
CA LYS A 27 -10.04 -14.35 -24.65
C LYS A 27 -10.59 -15.77 -24.48
N ALA A 28 -9.78 -16.70 -23.95
CA ALA A 28 -10.21 -18.07 -23.70
C ALA A 28 -11.31 -18.12 -22.63
N PHE A 29 -11.19 -17.31 -21.58
CA PHE A 29 -12.20 -17.17 -20.54
C PHE A 29 -13.51 -16.60 -21.09
N GLU A 30 -13.45 -15.53 -21.89
CA GLU A 30 -14.62 -14.94 -22.55
C GLU A 30 -15.34 -15.95 -23.44
N LYS A 31 -14.60 -16.74 -24.22
CA LYS A 31 -15.18 -17.78 -25.09
C LYS A 31 -15.85 -18.90 -24.30
N ARG A 32 -15.27 -19.31 -23.17
CA ARG A 32 -15.75 -20.45 -22.37
C ARG A 32 -16.90 -20.06 -21.44
N SER A 33 -16.80 -18.91 -20.79
CA SER A 33 -17.63 -18.54 -19.64
C SER A 33 -18.44 -17.25 -19.87
N GLY A 34 -18.02 -16.42 -20.82
CA GLY A 34 -18.70 -15.18 -21.18
C GLY A 34 -18.50 -14.03 -20.18
N PRO A 35 -18.82 -12.79 -20.60
CA PRO A 35 -18.64 -11.58 -19.79
C PRO A 35 -19.60 -11.49 -18.59
N ASN A 36 -20.68 -12.29 -18.58
CA ASN A 36 -21.64 -12.36 -17.48
C ASN A 36 -21.16 -13.22 -16.30
N HIS A 37 -20.08 -13.97 -16.47
CA HIS A 37 -19.53 -14.80 -15.41
C HIS A 37 -19.07 -13.98 -14.20
N ALA A 38 -19.26 -14.50 -12.98
CA ALA A 38 -18.93 -13.81 -11.73
C ALA A 38 -17.45 -13.39 -11.65
N HIS A 39 -16.54 -14.20 -12.20
CA HIS A 39 -15.09 -13.93 -12.21
C HIS A 39 -14.58 -13.05 -13.34
N TYR A 40 -15.44 -12.64 -14.29
CA TYR A 40 -14.98 -11.84 -15.44
C TYR A 40 -14.32 -10.51 -15.03
N GLY A 41 -14.82 -9.88 -13.95
CA GLY A 41 -14.19 -8.67 -13.38
C GLY A 41 -12.77 -8.92 -12.84
N ALA A 42 -12.54 -10.10 -12.24
CA ALA A 42 -11.22 -10.47 -11.74
C ALA A 42 -10.22 -10.73 -12.87
N GLU A 43 -10.65 -11.33 -13.98
CA GLU A 43 -9.81 -11.53 -15.17
C GLU A 43 -9.39 -10.20 -15.80
N LEU A 44 -10.36 -9.27 -15.96
CA LEU A 44 -10.08 -7.91 -16.44
C LEU A 44 -9.13 -7.16 -15.50
N TYR A 45 -9.31 -7.30 -14.18
CA TYR A 45 -8.43 -6.70 -13.18
C TYR A 45 -7.00 -7.25 -13.29
N SER A 46 -6.84 -8.57 -13.37
CA SER A 46 -5.54 -9.22 -13.58
C SER A 46 -4.86 -8.67 -14.83
N MET A 47 -5.58 -8.56 -15.94
CA MET A 47 -5.05 -7.99 -17.18
C MET A 47 -4.60 -6.54 -17.00
N ALA A 48 -5.39 -5.71 -16.31
CA ALA A 48 -5.02 -4.33 -16.01
C ALA A 48 -3.70 -4.25 -15.23
N THR A 49 -3.50 -5.13 -14.24
CA THR A 49 -2.26 -5.16 -13.45
C THR A 49 -1.04 -5.61 -14.26
N VAL A 50 -1.22 -6.51 -15.24
CA VAL A 50 -0.16 -6.92 -16.16
C VAL A 50 0.24 -5.75 -17.06
N TYR A 51 -0.73 -5.06 -17.66
CA TYR A 51 -0.46 -3.85 -18.44
C TYR A 51 0.23 -2.77 -17.62
N GLN A 52 -0.22 -2.53 -16.38
CA GLN A 52 0.40 -1.57 -15.46
C GLN A 52 1.87 -1.90 -15.21
N ARG A 53 2.19 -3.17 -14.90
CA ARG A 53 3.57 -3.63 -14.67
C ARG A 53 4.46 -3.52 -15.91
N ASN A 54 3.87 -3.64 -17.10
CA ASN A 54 4.56 -3.48 -18.38
C ASN A 54 4.65 -2.03 -18.86
N GLY A 55 4.12 -1.05 -18.10
CA GLY A 55 4.09 0.35 -18.50
C GLY A 55 3.07 0.68 -19.59
N GLU A 56 2.13 -0.22 -19.90
CA GLU A 56 1.07 -0.02 -20.90
C GLU A 56 -0.15 0.70 -20.30
N ARG A 57 0.08 1.88 -19.72
CA ARG A 57 -0.89 2.64 -18.93
C ARG A 57 -2.21 2.93 -19.62
N LYS A 58 -2.22 3.27 -20.92
CA LYS A 58 -3.48 3.48 -21.65
C LYS A 58 -4.36 2.22 -21.68
N LYS A 59 -3.74 1.04 -21.82
CA LYS A 59 -4.46 -0.23 -21.81
C LYS A 59 -4.88 -0.60 -20.38
N ALA A 60 -4.02 -0.36 -19.39
CA ALA A 60 -4.35 -0.54 -17.98
C ALA A 60 -5.56 0.33 -17.57
N ASP A 61 -5.55 1.62 -17.90
CA ASP A 61 -6.64 2.58 -17.62
C ASP A 61 -7.98 2.10 -18.21
N ALA A 62 -7.97 1.68 -19.48
CA ALA A 62 -9.16 1.15 -20.14
C ALA A 62 -9.71 -0.11 -19.44
N MET A 63 -8.82 -1.02 -19.03
CA MET A 63 -9.22 -2.24 -18.32
C MET A 63 -9.75 -1.93 -16.92
N PHE A 64 -9.08 -1.08 -16.13
CA PHE A 64 -9.55 -0.67 -14.81
C PHE A 64 -10.93 0.00 -14.88
N ARG A 65 -11.18 0.88 -15.87
CA ARG A 65 -12.50 1.48 -16.09
C ARG A 65 -13.59 0.45 -16.35
N ARG A 66 -13.31 -0.55 -17.19
CA ARG A 66 -14.24 -1.65 -17.47
C ARG A 66 -14.56 -2.46 -16.21
N VAL A 67 -13.56 -2.78 -15.39
CA VAL A 67 -13.76 -3.48 -14.11
C VAL A 67 -14.66 -2.66 -13.19
N MET A 68 -14.38 -1.36 -13.02
CA MET A 68 -15.19 -0.51 -12.15
C MET A 68 -16.64 -0.38 -12.63
N GLU A 69 -16.88 -0.25 -13.94
CA GLU A 69 -18.24 -0.21 -14.49
C GLU A 69 -19.00 -1.52 -14.21
N LEU A 70 -18.32 -2.66 -14.35
CA LEU A 70 -18.86 -3.98 -14.06
C LEU A 70 -19.21 -4.15 -12.58
N GLU A 71 -18.27 -3.81 -11.69
CA GLU A 71 -18.41 -4.00 -10.24
C GLU A 71 -19.44 -3.05 -9.61
N ARG A 72 -19.58 -1.83 -10.15
CA ARG A 72 -20.67 -0.91 -9.77
C ARG A 72 -22.06 -1.51 -10.04
N LYS A 73 -22.20 -2.41 -11.02
CA LYS A 73 -23.45 -3.11 -11.35
C LYS A 73 -23.65 -4.42 -10.55
N ARG A 74 -22.58 -5.00 -9.99
CA ARG A 74 -22.57 -6.38 -9.45
C ARG A 74 -22.39 -6.51 -7.93
N GLY A 75 -22.13 -5.42 -7.21
CA GLY A 75 -22.12 -5.44 -5.73
C GLY A 75 -20.78 -5.14 -5.06
N TYR A 76 -19.96 -4.26 -5.64
CA TYR A 76 -18.83 -3.56 -4.99
C TYR A 76 -17.64 -4.38 -4.46
N ASN A 77 -17.69 -5.72 -4.45
CA ASN A 77 -16.69 -6.56 -3.80
C ASN A 77 -15.25 -6.30 -4.27
N TYR A 78 -15.02 -6.06 -5.56
CA TYR A 78 -13.69 -5.74 -6.08
C TYR A 78 -13.49 -4.26 -6.40
N LEU A 79 -14.52 -3.42 -6.25
CA LEU A 79 -14.49 -2.02 -6.67
C LEU A 79 -13.39 -1.24 -5.94
N VAL A 80 -13.38 -1.33 -4.60
CA VAL A 80 -12.43 -0.58 -3.76
C VAL A 80 -10.98 -0.99 -4.02
N GLY A 81 -10.72 -2.30 -4.16
CA GLY A 81 -9.40 -2.81 -4.52
C GLY A 81 -8.98 -2.39 -5.94
N THR A 82 -9.90 -2.42 -6.90
CA THR A 82 -9.68 -1.99 -8.29
C THR A 82 -9.30 -0.51 -8.35
N MET A 83 -10.08 0.34 -7.69
CA MET A 83 -9.83 1.78 -7.64
C MET A 83 -8.50 2.10 -6.96
N ASN A 84 -8.14 1.38 -5.90
CA ASN A 84 -6.82 1.53 -5.26
C ASN A 84 -5.68 1.18 -6.23
N SER A 85 -5.76 0.06 -6.94
CA SER A 85 -4.73 -0.36 -7.90
C SER A 85 -4.68 0.52 -9.16
N TRP A 86 -5.81 1.08 -9.57
CA TRP A 86 -5.84 2.08 -10.64
C TRP A 86 -5.23 3.40 -10.17
N ALA A 87 -5.49 3.83 -8.94
CA ALA A 87 -4.86 5.02 -8.36
C ALA A 87 -3.33 4.92 -8.30
N THR A 88 -2.77 3.71 -8.09
CA THR A 88 -1.32 3.48 -8.15
C THR A 88 -0.76 3.56 -9.57
N ASP A 89 -1.58 3.38 -10.61
CA ASP A 89 -1.15 3.50 -12.02
C ASP A 89 -0.67 4.91 -12.38
N PHE A 90 -1.35 5.92 -11.83
CA PHE A 90 -0.97 7.33 -11.99
C PHE A 90 0.40 7.67 -11.41
N LEU A 91 0.93 6.85 -10.49
CA LEU A 91 2.22 7.12 -9.86
C LEU A 91 3.42 6.56 -10.61
N ILE A 92 3.21 5.66 -11.58
CA ILE A 92 4.30 5.11 -12.37
C ILE A 92 4.74 6.22 -13.33
N PRO A 93 5.94 6.82 -13.15
CA PRO A 93 6.39 7.88 -14.04
C PRO A 93 6.54 7.30 -15.44
N GLN A 94 5.77 7.84 -16.38
CA GLN A 94 5.95 7.54 -17.79
C GLN A 94 6.61 8.74 -18.41
N PHE A 95 7.85 8.56 -18.84
CA PHE A 95 8.42 9.46 -19.82
C PHE A 95 7.70 9.15 -21.14
N ASN A 96 6.54 9.79 -21.34
CA ASN A 96 5.73 9.64 -22.54
C ASN A 96 6.54 10.01 -23.80
N ASP A 97 7.51 10.90 -23.62
CA ASP A 97 8.55 11.23 -24.59
C ASP A 97 9.92 10.92 -23.98
N SER A 98 10.79 10.28 -24.75
CA SER A 98 12.21 10.23 -24.42
C SER A 98 12.87 11.53 -24.87
N LEU A 99 13.56 12.23 -23.96
CA LEU A 99 14.39 13.37 -24.34
C LEU A 99 15.46 12.91 -25.36
N PRO A 100 15.52 13.47 -26.58
CA PRO A 100 16.50 13.07 -27.58
C PRO A 100 17.95 13.23 -27.09
N ARG A 101 18.85 12.36 -27.54
CA ARG A 101 20.29 12.52 -27.27
C ARG A 101 20.78 13.81 -27.95
N GLY A 102 21.50 14.64 -27.20
CA GLY A 102 22.02 15.91 -27.69
C GLY A 102 21.10 17.12 -27.48
N SER A 103 19.99 16.96 -26.75
CA SER A 103 19.14 18.10 -26.37
C SER A 103 19.91 19.19 -25.62
N SER A 104 19.57 20.44 -25.91
CA SER A 104 20.11 21.60 -25.22
C SER A 104 19.69 21.63 -23.75
N ARG A 105 20.35 22.48 -22.96
CA ARG A 105 19.97 22.71 -21.55
C ARG A 105 18.53 23.19 -21.44
N GLU A 106 18.12 24.13 -22.28
CA GLU A 106 16.76 24.69 -22.28
C GLU A 106 15.70 23.64 -22.64
N GLU A 107 15.99 22.77 -23.62
CA GLU A 107 15.11 21.67 -23.99
C GLU A 107 14.94 20.66 -22.85
N THR A 108 16.05 20.36 -22.16
CA THR A 108 16.05 19.50 -20.98
C THR A 108 15.20 20.11 -19.86
N GLU A 109 15.38 21.40 -19.56
CA GLU A 109 14.62 22.10 -18.52
C GLU A 109 13.11 22.15 -18.84
N ARG A 110 12.73 22.45 -20.09
CA ARG A 110 11.33 22.41 -20.53
C ARG A 110 10.72 21.01 -20.44
N PHE A 111 11.47 19.98 -20.81
CA PHE A 111 11.04 18.59 -20.67
C PHE A 111 10.77 18.24 -19.21
N MET A 112 11.75 18.47 -18.33
CA MET A 112 11.61 18.17 -16.90
C MET A 112 10.45 18.93 -16.24
N LEU A 113 10.20 20.18 -16.64
CA LEU A 113 9.07 20.96 -16.14
C LEU A 113 7.72 20.37 -16.58
N ARG A 114 7.59 19.95 -17.85
CA ARG A 114 6.38 19.28 -18.36
C ARG A 114 6.12 17.96 -17.63
N GLU A 115 7.14 17.14 -17.44
CA GLU A 115 7.03 15.87 -16.71
C GLU A 115 6.62 16.09 -15.24
N LYS A 116 7.19 17.12 -14.59
CA LYS A 116 6.82 17.51 -13.22
C LYS A 116 5.34 17.92 -13.14
N GLU A 117 4.85 18.67 -14.11
CA GLU A 117 3.45 19.11 -14.12
C GLU A 117 2.49 17.96 -14.45
N ALA A 118 2.85 17.07 -15.39
CA ALA A 118 2.11 15.85 -15.65
C ALA A 118 2.01 14.97 -14.40
N HIS A 119 3.11 14.81 -13.66
CA HIS A 119 3.11 14.05 -12.41
C HIS A 119 2.20 14.67 -11.34
N LYS A 120 2.15 16.01 -11.22
CA LYS A 120 1.20 16.67 -10.31
C LYS A 120 -0.25 16.44 -10.72
N GLN A 121 -0.56 16.47 -12.01
CA GLN A 121 -1.91 16.19 -12.50
C GLN A 121 -2.31 14.74 -12.20
N ASP A 122 -1.38 13.81 -12.38
CA ASP A 122 -1.57 12.40 -12.06
C ASP A 122 -1.77 12.17 -10.56
N LEU A 123 -1.01 12.86 -9.70
CA LEU A 123 -1.23 12.86 -8.25
C LEU A 123 -2.64 13.34 -7.89
N LYS A 124 -3.13 14.41 -8.51
CA LYS A 124 -4.50 14.91 -8.28
C LYS A 124 -5.55 13.88 -8.67
N ARG A 125 -5.44 13.27 -9.85
CA ARG A 125 -6.35 12.22 -10.31
C ARG A 125 -6.34 11.01 -9.38
N ALA A 126 -5.16 10.59 -8.94
CA ALA A 126 -5.01 9.47 -8.01
C ALA A 126 -5.71 9.76 -6.67
N ILE A 127 -5.55 10.98 -6.15
CA ILE A 127 -6.20 11.44 -4.92
C ILE A 127 -7.73 11.43 -5.09
N GLU A 128 -8.27 11.91 -6.21
CA GLU A 128 -9.71 11.91 -6.50
C GLU A 128 -10.28 10.49 -6.52
N VAL A 129 -9.63 9.57 -7.23
CA VAL A 129 -10.02 8.15 -7.31
C VAL A 129 -10.00 7.51 -5.92
N LEU A 130 -8.99 7.79 -5.10
CA LEU A 130 -8.88 7.23 -3.75
C LEU A 130 -9.93 7.81 -2.80
N LYS A 131 -10.29 9.09 -2.94
CA LYS A 131 -11.41 9.70 -2.20
C LYS A 131 -12.73 9.01 -2.55
N GLU A 132 -12.96 8.78 -3.84
CA GLU A 132 -14.14 8.04 -4.30
C GLU A 132 -14.13 6.60 -3.74
N ALA A 133 -13.01 5.89 -3.83
CA ALA A 133 -12.86 4.53 -3.32
C ALA A 133 -13.12 4.43 -1.81
N LYS A 134 -12.65 5.42 -1.04
CA LYS A 134 -12.95 5.54 0.39
C LYS A 134 -14.45 5.67 0.65
N GLY A 135 -15.19 6.39 -0.21
CA GLY A 135 -16.65 6.50 -0.11
C GLY A 135 -17.37 5.15 -0.18
N TYR A 136 -16.80 4.20 -0.93
CA TYR A 136 -17.33 2.83 -1.04
C TYR A 136 -16.81 1.87 0.04
N ALA A 137 -15.80 2.25 0.82
CA ALA A 137 -15.18 1.38 1.82
C ALA A 137 -16.17 0.92 2.92
N SER A 138 -17.25 1.67 3.16
CA SER A 138 -18.32 1.28 4.09
C SER A 138 -19.08 0.03 3.65
N HIS A 139 -19.18 -0.22 2.34
CA HIS A 139 -19.82 -1.39 1.75
C HIS A 139 -18.93 -2.64 1.76
N VAL A 140 -17.63 -2.47 1.98
CA VAL A 140 -16.67 -3.56 2.07
C VAL A 140 -16.61 -4.04 3.51
N SER A 141 -16.61 -5.35 3.74
CA SER A 141 -16.50 -5.92 5.09
C SER A 141 -15.30 -5.33 5.85
N ILE A 142 -15.48 -5.07 7.15
CA ILE A 142 -14.38 -4.63 8.02
C ILE A 142 -13.22 -5.66 8.10
N ASN A 143 -13.51 -6.91 7.77
CA ASN A 143 -12.51 -7.98 7.71
C ASN A 143 -11.73 -8.00 6.39
N ASP A 144 -12.20 -7.31 5.34
CA ASP A 144 -11.51 -7.30 4.04
C ASP A 144 -10.32 -6.32 4.06
N ARG A 145 -9.14 -6.83 3.69
CA ARG A 145 -7.90 -6.04 3.59
C ARG A 145 -8.02 -4.81 2.67
N ASN A 146 -8.89 -4.88 1.66
CA ASN A 146 -9.06 -3.82 0.67
C ASN A 146 -9.84 -2.63 1.23
N ARG A 147 -10.58 -2.79 2.35
CA ARG A 147 -11.34 -1.70 2.96
C ARG A 147 -10.46 -0.50 3.31
N TYR A 148 -9.26 -0.76 3.84
CA TYR A 148 -8.34 0.30 4.30
C TYR A 148 -7.26 0.66 3.28
N ALA A 149 -7.09 -0.14 2.22
CA ALA A 149 -6.08 0.10 1.20
C ALA A 149 -6.18 1.50 0.56
N PRO A 150 -7.37 2.01 0.16
CA PRO A 150 -7.46 3.36 -0.40
C PRO A 150 -7.04 4.44 0.59
N SER A 151 -7.39 4.32 1.87
CA SER A 151 -7.01 5.30 2.89
C SER A 151 -5.50 5.34 3.08
N LEU A 152 -4.83 4.18 3.08
CA LEU A 152 -3.37 4.09 3.16
C LEU A 152 -2.67 4.71 1.94
N SER A 153 -3.17 4.40 0.73
CA SER A 153 -2.68 5.01 -0.51
C SER A 153 -2.94 6.51 -0.54
N LEU A 154 -4.10 6.96 -0.05
CA LEU A 154 -4.48 8.37 -0.02
C LEU A 154 -3.56 9.18 0.89
N ILE A 155 -3.29 8.67 2.10
CA ILE A 155 -2.30 9.26 3.01
C ILE A 155 -0.93 9.36 2.32
N THR A 156 -0.51 8.28 1.65
CA THR A 156 0.76 8.26 0.91
C THR A 156 0.84 9.33 -0.18
N TYR A 157 -0.29 9.69 -0.80
CA TYR A 157 -0.32 10.63 -1.92
C TYR A 157 -0.54 12.07 -1.47
N LEU A 158 -1.33 12.27 -0.40
CA LEU A 158 -1.47 13.56 0.26
C LEU A 158 -0.14 14.04 0.82
N ASP A 159 0.65 13.15 1.41
CA ASP A 159 2.04 13.41 1.82
C ASP A 159 2.87 14.00 0.68
N LYS A 160 2.85 13.37 -0.50
CA LYS A 160 3.55 13.86 -1.70
C LYS A 160 2.99 15.17 -2.25
N ALA A 161 1.72 15.48 -1.97
CA ALA A 161 1.01 16.65 -2.47
C ALA A 161 0.92 17.82 -1.45
N GLY A 162 1.46 17.67 -0.24
CA GLY A 162 1.38 18.69 0.83
C GLY A 162 0.02 18.77 1.53
N GLY A 163 -0.74 17.67 1.58
CA GLY A 163 -2.11 17.59 2.13
C GLY A 163 -2.21 17.23 3.62
N GLU A 164 -1.38 17.84 4.48
CA GLU A 164 -1.22 17.46 5.90
C GLU A 164 -2.53 17.47 6.72
N ALA A 165 -3.40 18.47 6.52
CA ALA A 165 -4.65 18.58 7.25
C ALA A 165 -5.63 17.42 6.92
N GLU A 166 -5.67 17.02 5.65
CA GLU A 166 -6.51 15.93 5.18
C GLU A 166 -5.94 14.56 5.62
N GLU A 167 -4.62 14.40 5.59
CA GLU A 167 -3.94 13.25 6.17
C GLU A 167 -4.29 13.08 7.66
N LYS A 168 -4.18 14.14 8.45
CA LYS A 168 -4.54 14.12 9.88
C LYS A 168 -6.01 13.75 10.11
N ALA A 169 -6.92 14.26 9.28
CA ALA A 169 -8.34 13.91 9.34
C ALA A 169 -8.58 12.42 9.04
N LEU A 170 -7.89 11.87 8.03
CA LEU A 170 -7.96 10.45 7.68
C LEU A 170 -7.41 9.56 8.80
N LEU A 171 -6.27 9.93 9.39
CA LEU A 171 -5.70 9.21 10.54
C LEU A 171 -6.69 9.17 11.71
N ASN A 172 -7.34 10.30 12.01
CA ASN A 172 -8.37 10.37 13.05
C ASN A 172 -9.61 9.52 12.73
N GLN A 173 -10.01 9.43 11.45
CA GLN A 173 -11.13 8.59 11.05
C GLN A 173 -10.78 7.10 11.17
N ILE A 174 -9.59 6.68 10.73
CA ILE A 174 -9.09 5.31 10.91
C ILE A 174 -9.08 4.95 12.41
N HIS A 175 -8.70 5.90 13.26
CA HIS A 175 -8.78 5.76 14.71
C HIS A 175 -10.22 5.60 15.22
N LYS A 176 -11.19 6.39 14.74
CA LYS A 176 -12.60 6.22 15.15
C LYS A 176 -13.18 4.87 14.73
N ASP A 177 -12.89 4.44 13.50
CA ASP A 177 -13.31 3.14 12.98
C ASP A 177 -12.73 1.99 13.82
N SER A 178 -11.58 2.20 14.49
CA SER A 178 -10.96 1.22 15.40
C SER A 178 -11.80 0.86 16.62
N ALA A 179 -12.69 1.76 17.06
CA ALA A 179 -13.57 1.51 18.20
C ALA A 179 -14.69 0.53 17.83
N ALA A 180 -15.05 0.43 16.54
CA ALA A 180 -16.07 -0.47 16.02
C ALA A 180 -15.55 -1.86 15.62
N ALA A 181 -14.23 -2.07 15.57
CA ALA A 181 -13.62 -3.35 15.22
C ALA A 181 -13.82 -4.39 16.34
N GLY A 182 -14.82 -5.26 16.18
CA GLY A 182 -15.16 -6.31 17.14
C GLY A 182 -14.38 -7.63 16.97
N THR A 183 -13.97 -7.97 15.75
CA THR A 183 -13.33 -9.27 15.42
C THR A 183 -11.81 -9.23 15.58
N ALA A 184 -11.19 -10.39 15.81
CA ALA A 184 -9.72 -10.50 15.85
C ALA A 184 -9.06 -10.09 14.53
N GLU A 185 -9.68 -10.43 13.40
CA GLU A 185 -9.17 -10.11 12.06
C GLU A 185 -9.20 -8.60 11.76
N ALA A 186 -10.31 -7.92 12.06
CA ALA A 186 -10.39 -6.47 11.92
C ALA A 186 -9.31 -5.75 12.76
N ARG A 187 -9.05 -6.25 13.99
CA ARG A 187 -7.98 -5.73 14.84
C ARG A 187 -6.59 -5.95 14.21
N ARG A 188 -6.32 -7.11 13.61
CA ARG A 188 -5.05 -7.39 12.91
C ARG A 188 -4.85 -6.43 11.75
N ASN A 189 -5.82 -6.32 10.84
CA ASN A 189 -5.72 -5.47 9.65
C ASN A 189 -5.47 -4.01 10.03
N LEU A 190 -6.19 -3.52 11.04
CA LEU A 190 -6.00 -2.17 11.56
C LEU A 190 -4.60 -1.97 12.15
N ALA A 191 -4.16 -2.89 13.01
CA ALA A 191 -2.87 -2.79 13.67
C ALA A 191 -1.72 -2.76 12.65
N MET A 192 -1.80 -3.60 11.60
CA MET A 192 -0.84 -3.56 10.48
C MET A 192 -0.85 -2.23 9.73
N THR A 193 -2.03 -1.64 9.55
CA THR A 193 -2.17 -0.32 8.89
C THR A 193 -1.49 0.77 9.72
N LEU A 194 -1.74 0.79 11.03
CA LEU A 194 -1.12 1.74 11.96
C LEU A 194 0.40 1.56 12.03
N ASP A 195 0.90 0.31 12.05
CA ASP A 195 2.33 0.02 11.99
C ASP A 195 2.99 0.56 10.71
N THR A 196 2.33 0.36 9.57
CA THR A 196 2.82 0.87 8.28
C THR A 196 2.89 2.39 8.29
N LEU A 197 1.88 3.06 8.85
CA LEU A 197 1.86 4.51 8.95
C LEU A 197 2.93 5.04 9.92
N ALA A 198 3.15 4.36 11.04
CA ALA A 198 4.19 4.71 12.01
C ALA A 198 5.59 4.67 11.35
N ASP A 199 5.88 3.61 10.59
CA ASP A 199 7.18 3.46 9.93
C ASP A 199 7.45 4.57 8.90
N ARG A 200 6.39 5.03 8.20
CA ARG A 200 6.48 6.17 7.27
C ARG A 200 6.76 7.49 7.99
N HIS A 201 6.01 7.80 9.04
CA HIS A 201 6.18 9.07 9.77
C HIS A 201 7.54 9.12 10.48
N ARG A 202 8.07 7.97 10.93
CA ARG A 202 9.37 7.90 11.60
C ARG A 202 10.53 8.43 10.74
N VAL A 203 10.50 8.19 9.43
CA VAL A 203 11.59 8.60 8.54
C VAL A 203 11.52 10.07 8.13
N LYS A 204 10.42 10.75 8.43
CA LYS A 204 10.24 12.18 8.12
C LYS A 204 10.73 13.07 9.26
N PRO A 205 11.50 14.15 8.95
CA PRO A 205 11.89 15.13 9.95
C PRO A 205 10.67 15.74 10.65
N GLY A 206 10.68 15.80 11.99
CA GLY A 206 9.63 16.43 12.79
C GLY A 206 8.38 15.57 13.07
N GLU A 207 8.23 14.40 12.45
CA GLU A 207 7.02 13.57 12.59
C GLU A 207 7.18 12.36 13.54
N LEU A 208 8.32 12.23 14.24
CA LEU A 208 8.61 11.10 15.13
C LEU A 208 7.54 10.91 16.23
N GLN A 209 6.99 11.99 16.77
CA GLN A 209 5.95 11.88 17.79
C GLN A 209 4.65 11.29 17.24
N THR A 210 4.27 11.66 16.01
CA THR A 210 3.14 11.03 15.31
C THR A 210 3.41 9.55 15.08
N ALA A 211 4.63 9.20 14.67
CA ALA A 211 5.03 7.81 14.48
C ALA A 211 4.92 6.98 15.77
N ILE A 212 5.41 7.50 16.89
CA ILE A 212 5.33 6.84 18.20
C ILE A 212 3.86 6.63 18.60
N ARG A 213 3.03 7.67 18.47
CA ARG A 213 1.59 7.58 18.77
C ARG A 213 0.90 6.49 17.96
N LEU A 214 1.12 6.46 16.64
CA LEU A 214 0.56 5.43 15.76
C LEU A 214 1.02 4.02 16.15
N LYS A 215 2.31 3.85 16.52
CA LYS A 215 2.86 2.58 16.99
C LYS A 215 2.20 2.13 18.31
N GLU A 216 1.98 3.03 19.25
CA GLU A 216 1.28 2.73 20.50
C GLU A 216 -0.19 2.35 20.25
N GLU A 217 -0.89 3.05 19.34
CA GLU A 217 -2.25 2.70 18.93
C GLU A 217 -2.31 1.31 18.26
N ALA A 218 -1.33 0.96 17.43
CA ALA A 218 -1.21 -0.39 16.85
C ALA A 218 -1.09 -1.45 17.95
N LEU A 219 -0.24 -1.20 18.94
CA LEU A 219 -0.01 -2.10 20.08
C LEU A 219 -1.26 -2.32 20.93
N VAL A 220 -2.13 -1.32 21.07
CA VAL A 220 -3.45 -1.49 21.72
C VAL A 220 -4.28 -2.55 21.00
N GLN A 221 -4.28 -2.55 19.67
CA GLN A 221 -5.03 -3.52 18.87
C GLN A 221 -4.39 -4.91 18.90
N TRP A 222 -3.06 -4.98 18.77
CA TRP A 222 -2.29 -6.23 18.90
C TRP A 222 -2.54 -6.88 20.26
N ASN A 223 -2.61 -6.10 21.33
CA ASN A 223 -2.78 -6.62 22.69
C ASN A 223 -4.17 -7.20 22.98
N LYS A 224 -5.18 -6.87 22.17
CA LYS A 224 -6.54 -7.43 22.25
C LYS A 224 -6.67 -8.78 21.53
N LEU A 225 -5.64 -9.24 20.81
CA LEU A 225 -5.66 -10.55 20.15
C LEU A 225 -5.34 -11.70 21.12
N PRO A 226 -5.71 -12.96 20.80
CA PRO A 226 -5.39 -14.12 21.63
C PRO A 226 -3.90 -14.22 21.98
N LYS A 227 -3.58 -14.76 23.17
CA LYS A 227 -2.20 -14.84 23.68
C LYS A 227 -1.24 -15.59 22.73
N LYS A 228 -1.73 -16.65 22.08
CA LYS A 228 -0.95 -17.50 21.15
C LYS A 228 -1.01 -17.02 19.69
N ASP A 229 -1.53 -15.82 19.44
CA ASP A 229 -1.59 -15.25 18.09
C ASP A 229 -0.17 -14.93 17.57
N ALA A 230 0.21 -15.56 16.46
CA ALA A 230 1.55 -15.41 15.90
C ALA A 230 1.84 -13.99 15.38
N PHE A 231 0.82 -13.28 14.87
CA PHE A 231 0.98 -11.90 14.40
C PHE A 231 1.19 -10.95 15.57
N ARG A 232 0.44 -11.11 16.67
CA ARG A 232 0.65 -10.35 17.91
C ARG A 232 2.08 -10.51 18.42
N LEU A 233 2.58 -11.74 18.53
CA LEU A 233 3.93 -12.00 19.05
C LEU A 233 5.01 -11.40 18.14
N ARG A 234 4.84 -11.51 16.82
CA ARG A 234 5.75 -10.87 15.85
C ARG A 234 5.73 -9.34 15.98
N ALA A 235 4.55 -8.74 16.03
CA ALA A 235 4.39 -7.30 16.12
C ALA A 235 4.99 -6.74 17.41
N LEU A 236 4.77 -7.39 18.56
CA LEU A 236 5.38 -6.98 19.83
C LEU A 236 6.91 -7.00 19.77
N ARG A 237 7.50 -8.04 19.18
CA ARG A 237 8.97 -8.12 18.98
C ARG A 237 9.47 -6.98 18.10
N GLN A 238 8.83 -6.77 16.95
CA GLN A 238 9.18 -5.69 16.02
C GLN A 238 9.06 -4.31 16.68
N SER A 239 8.04 -4.09 17.50
CA SER A 239 7.84 -2.83 18.23
C SER A 239 8.94 -2.56 19.26
N VAL A 240 9.45 -3.59 19.95
CA VAL A 240 10.61 -3.43 20.84
C VAL A 240 11.83 -2.93 20.05
N SER A 241 12.19 -3.61 18.96
CA SER A 241 13.30 -3.20 18.11
C SER A 241 13.09 -1.81 17.52
N TRP A 242 11.85 -1.48 17.16
CA TRP A 242 11.49 -0.18 16.62
C TRP A 242 11.68 0.94 17.66
N PHE A 243 11.23 0.73 18.90
CA PHE A 243 11.38 1.70 19.98
C PHE A 243 12.85 1.92 20.37
N GLN A 244 13.66 0.86 20.37
CA GLN A 244 15.11 0.97 20.54
C GLN A 244 15.74 1.82 19.43
N LEU A 245 15.35 1.60 18.17
CA LEU A 245 15.85 2.36 17.02
C LEU A 245 15.49 3.86 17.11
N VAL A 246 14.34 4.21 17.68
CA VAL A 246 13.97 5.62 17.92
C VAL A 246 14.36 6.13 19.32
N LYS A 247 15.22 5.40 20.04
CA LYS A 247 15.75 5.76 21.37
C LYS A 247 14.67 5.98 22.44
N ARG A 248 13.60 5.20 22.39
CA ARG A 248 12.51 5.15 23.40
C ARG A 248 12.62 3.87 24.23
N GLU A 249 13.67 3.79 25.05
CA GLU A 249 13.95 2.62 25.89
C GLU A 249 12.81 2.32 26.88
N ASP A 250 12.15 3.36 27.39
CA ASP A 250 10.98 3.24 28.26
C ASP A 250 9.84 2.43 27.60
N LEU A 251 9.57 2.67 26.32
CA LEU A 251 8.56 1.96 25.55
C LEU A 251 9.04 0.56 25.15
N ALA A 252 10.31 0.41 24.80
CA ALA A 252 10.92 -0.88 24.50
C ALA A 252 10.85 -1.83 25.70
N GLU A 253 11.20 -1.35 26.89
CA GLU A 253 11.08 -2.11 28.14
C GLU A 253 9.63 -2.47 28.44
N LYS A 254 8.71 -1.52 28.31
CA LYS A 254 7.27 -1.77 28.51
C LYS A 254 6.78 -2.91 27.62
N GLN A 255 7.11 -2.90 26.33
CA GLN A 255 6.70 -3.97 25.42
C GLN A 255 7.43 -5.30 25.70
N THR A 256 8.69 -5.25 26.15
CA THR A 256 9.43 -6.44 26.57
C THR A 256 8.76 -7.12 27.77
N ARG A 257 8.29 -6.36 28.75
CA ARG A 257 7.53 -6.89 29.91
C ARG A 257 6.20 -7.53 29.46
N VAL A 258 5.48 -6.90 28.53
CA VAL A 258 4.25 -7.48 27.95
C VAL A 258 4.55 -8.81 27.25
N LEU A 259 5.60 -8.86 26.42
CA LEU A 259 6.03 -10.07 25.73
C LEU A 259 6.45 -11.17 26.71
N SER A 260 7.18 -10.80 27.77
CA SER A 260 7.59 -11.72 28.84
C SER A 260 6.41 -12.33 29.57
N ALA A 261 5.42 -11.51 29.95
CA ALA A 261 4.20 -12.00 30.58
C ALA A 261 3.39 -12.91 29.65
N LEU A 262 3.37 -12.64 28.34
CA LEU A 262 2.67 -13.47 27.37
C LEU A 262 3.34 -14.83 27.15
N LEU A 263 4.67 -14.87 27.14
CA LEU A 263 5.45 -16.08 26.91
C LEU A 263 5.82 -16.83 28.20
N GLY A 264 5.59 -16.24 29.37
CA GLY A 264 5.92 -16.83 30.67
C GLY A 264 7.43 -17.01 30.89
N THR A 265 8.25 -16.11 30.34
CA THR A 265 9.72 -16.22 30.38
C THR A 265 10.39 -14.86 30.29
N THR A 266 11.53 -14.69 30.93
CA THR A 266 12.42 -13.52 30.78
C THR A 266 13.65 -13.82 29.92
N ASP A 267 13.82 -15.08 29.52
CA ASP A 267 14.90 -15.56 28.66
C ASP A 267 14.90 -14.82 27.31
N ARG A 268 15.99 -14.09 27.05
CA ARG A 268 16.14 -13.23 25.88
C ARG A 268 16.00 -14.00 24.57
N ASP A 269 16.49 -15.24 24.48
CA ASP A 269 16.47 -16.02 23.24
C ASP A 269 15.08 -16.57 22.94
N LYS A 270 14.23 -16.71 23.97
CA LYS A 270 12.80 -17.05 23.80
C LYS A 270 11.97 -15.82 23.45
N LEU A 271 12.30 -14.67 24.03
CA LEU A 271 11.63 -13.40 23.75
C LEU A 271 11.96 -12.92 22.33
N PHE A 272 13.23 -12.99 21.92
CA PHE A 272 13.74 -12.50 20.65
C PHE A 272 14.57 -13.61 19.98
N PRO A 273 13.91 -14.66 19.48
CA PRO A 273 14.62 -15.73 18.79
C PRO A 273 15.36 -15.17 17.58
N PRO A 274 16.56 -15.68 17.28
CA PRO A 274 17.30 -15.25 16.10
C PRO A 274 16.44 -15.44 14.86
N ILE A 275 16.42 -14.42 14.00
CA ILE A 275 15.69 -14.47 12.74
C ILE A 275 16.40 -15.52 11.87
N ARG A 276 15.67 -16.55 11.45
CA ARG A 276 16.21 -17.50 10.46
C ARG A 276 16.52 -16.70 9.21
N GLU A 277 17.75 -16.81 8.73
CA GLU A 277 18.18 -16.17 7.49
C GLU A 277 17.17 -16.43 6.38
N CYS A 278 16.76 -15.36 5.68
CA CYS A 278 15.92 -15.50 4.51
C CYS A 278 16.64 -16.36 3.47
N LEU A 279 16.12 -17.56 3.17
CA LEU A 279 16.74 -18.51 2.23
C LEU A 279 17.02 -17.89 0.84
N ALA A 280 16.28 -16.84 0.46
CA ALA A 280 16.44 -16.18 -0.83
C ALA A 280 17.57 -15.12 -0.85
N CYS A 281 17.93 -14.52 0.29
CA CYS A 281 18.93 -13.44 0.31
C CYS A 281 19.95 -13.50 1.46
N GLY A 282 19.91 -14.53 2.30
CA GLY A 282 20.82 -14.73 3.42
C GLY A 282 20.73 -13.70 4.54
N ARG A 283 19.75 -12.78 4.49
CA ARG A 283 19.60 -11.72 5.51
C ARG A 283 18.61 -12.15 6.60
N GLY A 284 19.05 -12.03 7.85
CA GLY A 284 18.25 -12.11 9.07
C GLY A 284 17.99 -10.74 9.65
#